data_AF-W2F333-F1
#
_entry.id   AF-W2F333-F1
#
_cell.length_a   1.000
_cell.length_b   1.000
_cell.length_c   1.000
_cell.angle_alpha   90.00
_cell.angle_beta   90.00
_cell.angle_gamma   90.00
#
_symmetry.space_group_name_H-M   'P 1'
#
loop_
_entity.id
_entity.type
_entity.pdbx_description
1 polymer ?
#
loop_
_entity_poly.entity_id
_entity_poly.type
_entity_poly.pdbx_seq_one_letter_code
_entity_poly.pdbx_strand_id
1 'polypeptide(L)'
;MPRQIVALKAAGAAVCAVLAVLGDHRQLFLAGVAALGFGALVVRDLVAPVRLSAGDDGLVVTGLAGRERISWNDVDRIRVDTHRRYGMTTEMLEIDAGEQIHLFSRFDLGESVVGVAETLLRLRP
;
A
#
# COMPACT_ATOMS: atom_id res chain seq x y z
N MET A 1 6.85 -1.08 4.31
CA MET A 1 7.59 -1.51 3.10
C MET A 1 8.94 -2.11 3.50
N PRO A 2 9.30 -3.33 3.08
CA PRO A 2 10.63 -3.88 3.38
C PRO A 2 11.70 -2.99 2.71
N ARG A 3 12.69 -2.53 3.50
CA ARG A 3 13.76 -1.61 3.09
C ARG A 3 14.50 -2.06 1.81
N GLN A 4 14.48 -3.36 1.55
CA GLN A 4 15.06 -4.00 0.37
C GLN A 4 14.38 -3.59 -0.95
N ILE A 5 13.06 -3.36 -0.97
CA ILE A 5 12.34 -2.94 -2.19
C ILE A 5 12.68 -1.48 -2.53
N VAL A 6 12.80 -0.64 -1.51
CA VAL A 6 13.22 0.76 -1.66
C VAL A 6 14.66 0.83 -2.17
N ALA A 7 15.56 0.02 -1.60
CA ALA A 7 16.95 -0.08 -2.05
C ALA A 7 17.06 -0.59 -3.50
N LEU A 8 16.23 -1.56 -3.90
CA LEU A 8 16.21 -2.07 -5.27
C LEU A 8 15.70 -1.05 -6.28
N LYS A 9 14.65 -0.28 -5.95
CA LYS A 9 14.17 0.84 -6.78
C LYS A 9 15.22 1.94 -6.91
N ALA A 10 15.90 2.29 -5.80
CA ALA A 10 16.98 3.29 -5.81
C ALA A 10 18.20 2.82 -6.63
N ALA A 11 18.58 1.55 -6.51
CA ALA A 11 19.65 0.95 -7.31
C ALA A 11 19.30 0.95 -8.81
N GLY A 12 18.05 0.63 -9.18
CA GLY A 12 17.58 0.73 -10.55
C GLY A 12 17.67 2.14 -11.13
N ALA A 13 17.23 3.15 -10.37
CA ALA A 13 17.35 4.55 -10.77
C ALA A 13 18.82 5.00 -10.93
N ALA A 14 19.71 4.60 -10.03
CA ALA A 14 21.14 4.92 -10.10
C ALA A 14 21.83 4.26 -11.32
N VAL A 15 21.51 3.00 -11.61
CA VAL A 15 22.02 2.30 -12.80
C VAL A 15 21.55 2.98 -14.08
N CYS A 16 20.28 3.39 -14.15
CA CYS A 16 19.76 4.17 -15.28
C CYS A 16 20.49 5.51 -15.43
N ALA A 17 20.72 6.25 -14.34
CA ALA A 17 21.44 7.51 -14.36
C ALA A 17 22.90 7.36 -14.85
N VAL A 18 23.61 6.33 -14.39
CA VAL A 18 24.97 6.02 -14.85
C VAL A 18 25.00 5.64 -16.33
N LEU A 19 24.05 4.81 -16.78
CA LEU A 19 23.92 4.46 -18.20
C LEU A 19 23.57 5.67 -19.07
N ALA A 20 22.79 6.63 -18.57
CA ALA A 20 22.48 7.89 -19.25
C ALA A 20 23.74 8.74 -19.50
N VAL A 21 24.64 8.83 -18.51
CA VAL A 21 25.87 9.62 -18.62
C VAL A 21 26.88 8.98 -19.60
N LEU A 22 26.84 7.65 -19.72
CA LEU A 22 27.77 6.88 -20.55
C LEU A 22 27.27 6.66 -22.01
N GLY A 23 26.07 7.11 -22.39
CA GLY A 23 25.47 6.81 -23.68
C GLY A 23 24.92 8.01 -24.47
N ASP A 24 24.64 7.81 -25.75
CA ASP A 24 24.06 8.82 -26.66
C ASP A 24 22.68 9.32 -26.22
N HIS A 25 22.15 10.36 -26.88
CA HIS A 25 20.84 10.99 -26.56
C HIS A 25 19.68 9.99 -26.41
N ARG A 26 19.74 8.84 -27.11
CA ARG A 26 18.77 7.74 -27.00
C ARG A 26 18.81 6.98 -25.66
N GLN A 27 19.99 6.86 -25.05
CA GLN A 27 20.20 6.16 -23.79
C GLN A 27 19.76 7.01 -22.60
N LEU A 28 19.95 8.34 -22.68
CA LEU A 28 19.37 9.32 -21.76
C LEU A 28 17.84 9.23 -21.69
N PHE A 29 17.18 9.08 -22.84
CA PHE A 29 15.72 8.94 -22.90
C PHE A 29 15.24 7.68 -22.18
N LEU A 30 15.83 6.52 -22.48
CA LEU A 30 15.47 5.23 -21.84
C LEU A 30 15.71 5.26 -20.32
N ALA A 31 16.85 5.81 -19.89
CA ALA A 31 17.19 5.97 -18.49
C ALA A 31 16.23 6.93 -17.77
N GLY A 32 15.85 8.04 -18.41
CA GLY A 32 14.89 9.00 -17.88
C GLY A 32 13.49 8.40 -17.70
N VAL A 33 13.01 7.62 -18.67
CA VAL A 33 11.73 6.89 -18.58
C VAL A 33 11.75 5.87 -17.44
N ALA A 34 12.85 5.11 -17.30
CA ALA A 34 13.00 4.16 -16.21
C ALA A 34 13.07 4.86 -14.84
N ALA A 35 13.82 5.95 -14.71
CA ALA A 35 13.90 6.75 -13.49
C ALA A 35 12.55 7.38 -13.11
N LEU A 36 11.77 7.88 -14.08
CA LEU A 36 10.40 8.33 -13.86
C LEU A 36 9.48 7.20 -13.41
N GLY A 37 9.60 6.00 -14.00
CA GLY A 37 8.86 4.82 -13.57
C GLY A 37 9.15 4.45 -12.12
N PHE A 38 10.42 4.36 -11.74
CA PHE A 38 10.82 4.08 -10.36
C PHE A 38 10.45 5.21 -9.40
N GLY A 39 10.61 6.46 -9.81
CA GLY A 39 10.21 7.65 -9.05
C GLY A 39 8.70 7.66 -8.78
N ALA A 40 7.88 7.38 -9.80
CA ALA A 40 6.44 7.23 -9.65
C ALA A 40 6.06 6.10 -8.69
N LEU A 41 6.79 4.98 -8.70
CA LEU A 41 6.59 3.88 -7.75
C LEU A 41 7.02 4.23 -6.32
N VAL A 42 8.03 5.09 -6.13
CA VAL A 42 8.42 5.59 -4.81
C VAL A 42 7.41 6.62 -4.30
N VAL A 43 6.99 7.56 -5.15
CA VAL A 43 5.93 8.53 -4.83
C VAL A 43 4.63 7.79 -4.51
N ARG A 44 4.26 6.77 -5.29
CA ARG A 44 3.09 5.92 -4.99
C ARG A 44 3.20 5.26 -3.61
N ASP A 45 4.37 4.75 -3.25
CA ASP A 45 4.59 4.12 -1.94
C ASP A 45 4.57 5.13 -0.78
N LEU A 46 5.01 6.38 -1.02
CA LEU A 46 5.01 7.47 -0.03
C LEU A 46 3.63 8.15 0.11
N VAL A 47 2.84 8.14 -0.97
CA VAL A 47 1.49 8.72 -1.06
C VAL A 47 0.41 7.66 -0.79
N ALA A 48 0.79 6.45 -0.38
CA ALA A 48 -0.11 5.51 0.30
C ALA A 48 0.11 5.60 1.82
N PRO A 49 -0.25 6.73 2.48
CA PRO A 49 -0.26 6.78 3.93
C PRO A 49 -1.24 5.71 4.46
N VAL A 50 -0.96 5.23 5.67
CA VAL A 50 -1.77 4.24 6.40
C VAL A 50 -3.26 4.58 6.22
N ARG A 51 -3.94 3.77 5.41
CA ARG A 51 -5.29 4.09 4.94
C ARG A 51 -6.37 3.77 5.96
N LEU A 52 -5.98 3.19 7.09
CA LEU A 52 -6.91 2.74 8.12
C LEU A 52 -6.36 3.12 9.50
N SER A 53 -7.08 3.99 10.19
CA SER A 53 -6.86 4.32 11.59
C SER A 53 -8.07 3.84 12.39
N ALA A 54 -7.85 3.25 13.56
CA ALA A 54 -8.92 2.86 14.47
C ALA A 54 -8.80 3.64 15.78
N GLY A 55 -9.93 4.07 16.32
CA GLY A 55 -10.05 4.72 17.62
C GLY A 55 -11.31 4.25 18.35
N ASP A 56 -11.58 4.85 19.49
CA ASP A 56 -12.69 4.44 20.37
C ASP A 56 -14.05 4.63 19.70
N ASP A 57 -14.20 5.67 18.87
CA ASP A 57 -15.45 6.01 18.17
C ASP A 57 -15.67 5.21 16.87
N GLY A 58 -14.65 4.52 16.35
CA GLY A 58 -14.75 3.79 15.08
C GLY A 58 -13.46 3.76 14.25
N LEU A 59 -13.64 3.47 12.96
CA LEU A 59 -12.60 3.41 11.96
C LEU A 59 -12.57 4.71 11.14
N VAL A 60 -11.37 5.10 10.73
CA VAL A 60 -11.16 6.21 9.81
C VAL A 60 -10.34 5.73 8.63
N VAL A 61 -11.02 5.69 7.48
CA VAL A 61 -10.43 5.30 6.21
C VAL A 61 -9.94 6.55 5.49
N THR A 62 -8.65 6.59 5.15
CA THR A 62 -8.06 7.70 4.38
C THR A 62 -7.65 7.19 3.01
N GLY A 63 -8.36 7.61 1.98
CA GLY A 63 -8.08 7.29 0.59
C GLY A 63 -7.42 8.46 -0.16
N LEU A 64 -7.03 8.22 -1.42
CA LEU A 64 -6.55 9.30 -2.29
C LEU A 64 -7.63 10.37 -2.57
N ALA A 65 -8.90 9.98 -2.50
CA ALA A 65 -10.05 10.83 -2.84
C ALA A 65 -10.73 11.48 -1.63
N GLY A 66 -10.29 11.19 -0.40
CA GLY A 66 -10.93 11.74 0.80
C GLY A 66 -10.71 10.91 2.06
N ARG A 67 -11.38 11.32 3.13
CA ARG A 67 -11.36 10.67 4.43
C ARG A 67 -12.79 10.34 4.85
N GLU A 68 -13.04 9.08 5.17
CA GLU A 68 -14.33 8.54 5.57
C GLU A 68 -14.23 8.00 6.99
N ARG A 69 -15.24 8.30 7.82
CA ARG A 69 -15.33 7.77 9.18
C ARG A 69 -16.46 6.75 9.23
N ILE A 70 -16.17 5.59 9.79
CA ILE A 70 -17.09 4.46 9.90
C ILE A 70 -17.23 4.17 11.40
N SER A 71 -18.46 4.24 11.92
CA SER A 71 -18.70 3.90 13.32
C SER A 71 -18.52 2.40 13.55
N TRP A 72 -18.12 1.98 14.75
CA TRP A 72 -18.08 0.55 15.09
C TRP A 72 -19.43 -0.16 14.93
N ASN A 73 -20.54 0.58 15.12
CA ASN A 73 -21.89 0.06 14.93
C ASN A 73 -22.21 -0.24 13.47
N ASP A 74 -21.56 0.47 12.55
CA ASP A 74 -21.73 0.28 11.11
C ASP A 74 -20.81 -0.82 10.59
N VAL A 75 -19.84 -1.30 11.39
CA VAL A 75 -18.95 -2.40 11.01
C VAL A 75 -19.65 -3.72 11.27
N ASP A 76 -20.16 -4.31 10.19
CA ASP A 76 -20.79 -5.62 10.23
C ASP A 76 -19.76 -6.72 10.49
N ARG A 77 -18.59 -6.60 9.87
CA ARG A 77 -17.63 -7.71 9.81
C ARG A 77 -16.22 -7.27 9.45
N ILE A 78 -15.24 -7.96 10.05
CA ILE A 78 -13.82 -7.84 9.74
C ILE A 78 -13.28 -9.23 9.40
N ARG A 79 -12.65 -9.38 8.25
CA ARG A 79 -12.06 -10.65 7.79
C ARG A 79 -10.72 -10.46 7.15
N VAL A 80 -9.90 -11.50 7.21
CA VAL A 80 -8.67 -11.59 6.43
C VAL A 80 -8.89 -12.60 5.33
N ASP A 81 -8.88 -12.13 4.08
CA ASP A 81 -8.90 -13.00 2.92
C ASP A 81 -7.48 -13.28 2.44
N THR A 82 -7.22 -14.54 2.10
CA THR A 82 -5.91 -15.01 1.66
C THR A 82 -6.02 -15.69 0.31
N HIS A 83 -5.45 -15.08 -0.71
CA HIS A 83 -5.41 -15.64 -2.05
C HIS A 83 -4.02 -16.14 -2.40
N ARG A 84 -3.94 -17.37 -2.90
CA ARG A 84 -2.69 -17.94 -3.42
C ARG A 84 -2.76 -18.02 -4.94
N ARG A 85 -1.96 -17.21 -5.64
CA ARG A 85 -1.92 -17.16 -7.11
C ARG A 85 -0.48 -17.11 -7.59
N TYR A 86 -0.14 -17.92 -8.59
CA TYR A 86 1.21 -18.00 -9.17
C TYR A 86 2.33 -18.22 -8.14
N GLY A 87 2.07 -19.00 -7.08
CA GLY A 87 3.03 -19.22 -5.99
C GLY A 87 3.20 -18.03 -5.03
N MET A 88 2.55 -16.90 -5.29
CA MET A 88 2.48 -15.76 -4.38
C MET A 88 1.24 -15.86 -3.49
N THR A 89 1.41 -15.51 -2.21
CA THR A 89 0.32 -15.42 -1.23
C THR A 89 0.05 -13.94 -0.99
N THR A 90 -1.19 -13.51 -1.24
CA THR A 90 -1.65 -12.15 -1.01
C THR A 90 -2.70 -12.18 0.10
N GLU A 91 -2.49 -11.38 1.14
CA GLU A 91 -3.42 -11.18 2.24
C GLU A 91 -4.13 -9.83 2.06
N MET A 92 -5.44 -9.80 2.28
CA MET A 92 -6.25 -8.60 2.30
C MET A 92 -7.14 -8.57 3.54
N LEU A 93 -7.25 -7.41 4.16
CA LEU A 93 -8.20 -7.12 5.21
C LEU A 93 -9.48 -6.60 4.56
N GLU A 94 -10.58 -7.29 4.81
CA GLU A 94 -11.91 -6.91 4.37
C GLU A 94 -12.69 -6.39 5.57
N ILE A 95 -13.24 -5.19 5.42
CA ILE A 95 -14.11 -4.56 6.40
C ILE A 95 -15.44 -4.28 5.70
N ASP A 96 -16.47 -4.96 6.17
CA ASP A 96 -17.85 -4.82 5.71
C ASP A 96 -18.53 -3.77 6.58
N ALA A 97 -19.07 -2.73 5.93
CA ALA A 97 -19.72 -1.61 6.57
C ALA A 97 -21.04 -1.26 5.85
N GLY A 98 -22.09 -2.04 6.12
CA GLY A 98 -23.40 -1.91 5.49
C GLY A 98 -23.35 -2.25 4.00
N GLU A 99 -23.51 -1.22 3.15
CA GLU A 99 -23.48 -1.37 1.68
C GLU A 99 -22.06 -1.19 1.10
N GLN A 100 -21.07 -0.91 1.96
CA GLN A 100 -19.69 -0.65 1.54
C GLN A 100 -18.74 -1.74 2.03
N ILE A 101 -17.91 -2.26 1.11
CA ILE A 101 -16.83 -3.19 1.44
C ILE A 101 -15.50 -2.48 1.21
N HIS A 102 -14.71 -2.35 2.28
CA HIS A 102 -13.37 -1.77 2.22
C HIS A 102 -12.31 -2.88 2.25
N LEU A 103 -11.46 -2.87 1.23
CA LEU A 103 -10.36 -3.83 1.07
C LEU A 103 -9.02 -3.11 1.31
N PHE A 104 -8.22 -3.64 2.23
CA PHE A 104 -6.89 -3.12 2.55
C PHE A 104 -5.84 -4.21 2.39
N SER A 105 -4.82 -3.94 1.60
CA SER A 105 -3.64 -4.80 1.52
C SER A 105 -2.64 -4.45 2.62
N ARG A 106 -1.62 -5.30 2.80
CA ARG A 106 -0.44 -5.00 3.65
C ARG A 106 0.21 -3.65 3.32
N PHE A 107 0.14 -3.21 2.06
CA PHE A 107 0.72 -1.95 1.63
C PHE A 107 -0.10 -0.75 2.10
N ASP A 108 -1.42 -0.89 2.17
CA ASP A 108 -2.33 0.15 2.64
C ASP A 108 -2.29 0.31 4.16
N LEU A 109 -2.01 -0.78 4.88
CA LEU A 109 -1.94 -0.82 6.34
C LEU A 109 -0.54 -0.46 6.88
N GLY A 110 0.52 -0.70 6.11
CA GLY A 110 1.90 -0.53 6.56
C GLY A 110 2.41 -1.62 7.51
N GLU A 111 1.53 -2.50 7.99
CA GLU A 111 1.78 -3.60 8.93
C GLU A 111 1.14 -4.91 8.45
N SER A 112 1.42 -6.04 9.13
CA SER A 112 0.82 -7.34 8.81
C SER A 112 -0.72 -7.28 8.86
N VAL A 113 -1.37 -7.82 7.83
CA VAL A 113 -2.83 -7.82 7.67
C VAL A 113 -3.51 -8.53 8.84
N VAL A 114 -2.99 -9.70 9.22
CA VAL A 114 -3.48 -10.50 10.34
C VAL A 114 -3.34 -9.74 11.66
N GLY A 115 -2.16 -9.15 11.94
CA GLY A 115 -1.95 -8.40 13.19
C GLY A 115 -2.83 -7.15 13.31
N VAL A 116 -3.11 -6.48 12.19
CA VAL A 116 -4.08 -5.38 12.16
C VAL A 116 -5.49 -5.91 12.43
N ALA A 117 -5.93 -6.99 11.77
CA ALA A 117 -7.25 -7.58 11.99
C ALA A 117 -7.48 -7.95 13.46
N GLU A 118 -6.50 -8.59 14.10
CA GLU A 118 -6.54 -8.91 15.52
C GLU A 118 -6.64 -7.66 16.40
N THR A 119 -5.92 -6.60 16.04
CA THR A 119 -5.97 -5.33 16.76
C THR A 119 -7.34 -4.67 16.64
N LEU A 120 -7.93 -4.65 15.45
CA LEU A 120 -9.28 -4.12 15.24
C LEU A 120 -10.33 -4.92 16.01
N LEU A 121 -10.20 -6.25 16.03
CA LEU A 121 -11.11 -7.11 16.80
C LEU A 121 -11.01 -6.87 18.32
N ARG A 122 -9.85 -6.41 18.83
CA ARG A 122 -9.69 -6.01 20.24
C ARG A 122 -10.26 -4.64 20.55
N LEU A 123 -10.25 -3.72 19.59
CA LEU A 123 -10.75 -2.35 19.74
C LEU A 123 -12.26 -2.25 19.55
N ARG A 124 -12.86 -3.20 18.82
CA ARG A 124 -14.31 -3.27 18.63
C ARG A 124 -14.99 -3.57 19.99
N PRO A 125 -15.93 -2.73 20.45
CA PRO A 125 -16.67 -2.94 21.69
C PRO A 125 -17.65 -4.13 21.64
#